data_AF-I8AEK3-F1
#
_entry.id   AF-I8AEK3-F1
#
_cell.length_a   1.000
_cell.length_b   1.000
_cell.length_c   1.000
_cell.angle_alpha   90.00
_cell.angle_beta   90.00
_cell.angle_gamma   90.00
#
_symmetry.space_group_name_H-M   'P 1'
#
loop_
_entity.id
_entity.type
_entity.pdbx_description
1 polymer ?
#
loop_
_entity_poly.entity_id
_entity_poly.type
_entity_poly.pdbx_seq_one_letter_code
_entity_poly.pdbx_strand_id
1 'polypeptide(L)'
;MLCQRFIKDVPSYGKNSVPIGPYREVNGFPVKVKPGAQEKHIPNTPNYKQEIANGKNKSIFYGDNKTAQELLDKFAGRGATVTKNKERVDFGEPIGNYYDTVTGQYIETNRGMVHYGKDGAHIVPEKPSE
;
A
#
# COMPACT_ATOMS: atom_id res chain seq x y z
N MET A 1 8.08 -18.47 -36.01
CA MET A 1 7.49 -19.00 -34.76
C MET A 1 7.40 -17.85 -33.77
N LEU A 2 6.22 -17.24 -33.62
CA LEU A 2 5.99 -16.27 -32.54
C LEU A 2 5.86 -17.07 -31.23
N CYS A 3 6.86 -16.96 -30.37
CA CYS A 3 6.76 -17.43 -28.99
C CYS A 3 5.80 -16.46 -28.28
N GLN A 4 4.51 -16.81 -28.21
CA GLN A 4 3.58 -16.16 -27.28
C GLN A 4 4.11 -16.43 -25.88
N ARG A 5 4.78 -15.43 -25.32
CA ARG A 5 5.20 -15.39 -23.93
C ARG A 5 3.91 -15.44 -23.10
N PHE A 6 3.63 -16.58 -22.49
CA PHE A 6 2.57 -16.72 -21.49
C PHE A 6 2.76 -15.61 -20.46
N ILE A 7 1.94 -14.56 -20.53
CA ILE A 7 1.80 -13.63 -19.41
C ILE A 7 1.07 -14.47 -18.36
N LYS A 8 1.83 -15.03 -17.42
CA LYS A 8 1.23 -15.64 -16.23
C LYS A 8 0.47 -14.51 -15.54
N ASP A 9 -0.84 -14.63 -15.44
CA ASP A 9 -1.66 -13.67 -14.70
C ASP A 9 -1.07 -13.52 -13.29
N VAL A 10 -0.55 -12.33 -12.99
CA VAL A 10 0.01 -12.04 -11.68
C VAL A 10 -1.17 -11.94 -10.71
N PRO A 11 -1.21 -12.72 -9.62
CA PRO A 11 -2.31 -12.66 -8.68
C PRO A 11 -2.37 -11.27 -8.04
N SER A 12 -3.56 -10.81 -7.67
CA SER A 12 -3.76 -9.47 -7.08
C SER A 12 -3.23 -9.37 -5.63
N TYR A 13 -3.15 -10.50 -4.92
CA TYR A 13 -2.64 -10.59 -3.54
C TYR A 13 -1.69 -11.78 -3.35
N GLY A 14 -1.02 -11.83 -2.19
CA GLY A 14 -0.03 -12.85 -1.83
C GLY A 14 1.38 -12.50 -2.29
N LYS A 15 2.36 -13.32 -1.90
CA LYS A 15 3.79 -13.04 -2.18
C LYS A 15 4.11 -12.89 -3.68
N ASN A 16 3.39 -13.60 -4.53
CA ASN A 16 3.60 -13.60 -5.98
C ASN A 16 2.92 -12.43 -6.70
N SER A 17 2.17 -11.58 -5.97
CA SER A 17 1.54 -10.37 -6.53
C SER A 17 2.49 -9.18 -6.68
N VAL A 18 3.65 -9.25 -6.03
CA VAL A 18 4.64 -8.17 -6.06
C VAL A 18 5.60 -8.43 -7.24
N PRO A 19 5.80 -7.46 -8.16
CA PRO A 19 6.72 -7.60 -9.28
C PRO A 19 8.13 -7.95 -8.81
N ILE A 20 8.76 -8.98 -9.39
CA ILE A 20 10.14 -9.37 -9.06
C ILE A 20 11.10 -8.38 -9.73
N GLY A 21 11.98 -7.76 -8.94
CA GLY A 21 13.01 -6.87 -9.48
C GLY A 21 13.93 -6.31 -8.40
N PRO A 22 14.99 -5.60 -8.80
CA PRO A 22 15.74 -4.76 -7.87
C PRO A 22 14.81 -3.64 -7.39
N TYR A 23 14.78 -3.42 -6.08
CA TYR A 23 14.07 -2.29 -5.49
C TYR A 23 15.07 -1.27 -5.03
N ARG A 24 14.79 0.01 -5.30
CA ARG A 24 15.54 1.12 -4.70
C ARG A 24 15.30 1.15 -3.20
N GLU A 25 16.11 1.94 -2.49
CA GLU A 25 15.94 2.16 -1.07
C GLU A 25 15.56 3.60 -0.75
N VAL A 26 14.84 3.78 0.37
CA VAL A 26 14.61 5.07 1.01
C VAL A 26 14.99 4.92 2.48
N ASN A 27 15.88 5.78 2.98
CA ASN A 27 16.36 5.75 4.38
C ASN A 27 16.94 4.39 4.84
N GLY A 28 17.50 3.62 3.90
CA GLY A 28 18.04 2.27 4.14
C GLY A 28 16.99 1.16 4.22
N PHE A 29 15.79 1.40 3.67
CA PHE A 29 14.73 0.40 3.56
C PHE A 29 14.32 0.16 2.11
N PRO A 30 14.03 -1.09 1.72
CA PRO A 30 13.61 -1.40 0.36
C PRO A 30 12.24 -0.80 0.05
N VAL A 31 12.14 -0.15 -1.11
CA VAL A 31 10.89 0.32 -1.73
C VAL A 31 10.20 -0.85 -2.42
N LYS A 32 9.83 -1.85 -1.63
CA LYS A 32 9.17 -3.08 -2.06
C LYS A 32 7.86 -3.22 -1.29
N VAL A 33 6.73 -3.47 -1.93
CA VAL A 33 5.50 -3.77 -1.20
C VAL A 33 5.69 -4.99 -0.31
N LYS A 34 5.34 -4.85 0.97
CA LYS A 34 5.17 -5.96 1.92
C LYS A 34 3.72 -6.46 1.79
N PRO A 35 3.47 -7.51 0.98
CA PRO A 35 2.13 -7.83 0.48
C PRO A 35 1.14 -8.09 1.61
N GLY A 36 1.49 -8.93 2.59
CA GLY A 36 0.60 -9.21 3.72
C GLY A 36 0.30 -8.02 4.63
N ALA A 37 1.14 -6.97 4.62
CA ALA A 37 0.85 -5.73 5.36
C ALA A 37 -0.08 -4.82 4.55
N GLN A 38 0.18 -4.67 3.24
CA GLN A 38 -0.65 -3.89 2.33
C GLN A 38 -2.07 -4.47 2.22
N GLU A 39 -2.19 -5.79 2.11
CA GLU A 39 -3.47 -6.50 1.99
C GLU A 39 -4.41 -6.23 3.16
N LYS A 40 -3.92 -5.89 4.35
CA LYS A 40 -4.76 -5.46 5.49
C LYS A 40 -5.55 -4.19 5.21
N HIS A 41 -5.26 -3.51 4.11
CA HIS A 41 -5.93 -2.31 3.65
C HIS A 41 -6.69 -2.55 2.33
N ILE A 42 -6.62 -3.73 1.72
CA ILE A 42 -7.30 -4.02 0.45
C ILE A 42 -8.55 -4.87 0.73
N PRO A 43 -9.77 -4.37 0.43
CA PRO A 43 -11.01 -5.11 0.66
C PRO A 43 -11.01 -6.49 0.00
N ASN A 44 -11.73 -7.42 0.61
CA ASN A 44 -11.89 -8.81 0.17
C ASN A 44 -10.65 -9.72 0.25
N THR A 45 -9.46 -9.21 0.53
CA THR A 45 -8.30 -10.06 0.80
C THR A 45 -8.49 -10.86 2.09
N PRO A 46 -7.87 -12.05 2.22
CA PRO A 46 -7.92 -12.81 3.47
C PRO A 46 -7.43 -12.01 4.69
N ASN A 47 -6.37 -11.20 4.51
CA ASN A 47 -5.80 -10.37 5.57
C ASN A 47 -6.76 -9.25 6.01
N TYR A 48 -7.43 -8.57 5.08
CA TYR A 48 -8.44 -7.56 5.42
C TYR A 48 -9.63 -8.19 6.15
N LYS A 49 -10.18 -9.29 5.62
CA LYS A 49 -11.29 -10.02 6.25
C LYS A 49 -10.95 -10.44 7.68
N GLN A 50 -9.70 -10.86 7.92
CA GLN A 50 -9.23 -11.21 9.26
C GLN A 50 -9.16 -10.00 10.21
N GLU A 51 -8.74 -8.82 9.74
CA GLU A 51 -8.76 -7.60 10.57
C GLU A 51 -10.21 -7.23 10.96
N ILE A 52 -11.15 -7.29 10.01
CA ILE A 52 -12.57 -7.04 10.29
C ILE A 52 -13.14 -8.07 11.27
N ALA A 53 -12.83 -9.37 11.09
CA ALA A 53 -13.25 -10.44 12.00
C ALA A 53 -12.69 -10.26 13.42
N ASN A 54 -11.53 -9.62 13.56
CA ASN A 54 -10.92 -9.26 14.83
C ASN A 54 -11.47 -7.93 15.41
N GLY A 55 -12.55 -7.38 14.84
CA GLY A 55 -13.17 -6.13 15.30
C GLY A 55 -12.36 -4.88 14.98
N LYS A 56 -11.43 -4.93 14.02
CA LYS A 56 -10.59 -3.78 13.64
C LYS A 56 -11.08 -3.20 12.32
N ASN A 57 -11.50 -1.94 12.36
CA ASN A 57 -11.72 -1.16 11.15
C ASN A 57 -10.36 -0.66 10.60
N LYS A 58 -10.21 -0.73 9.28
CA LYS A 58 -8.96 -0.42 8.58
C LYS A 58 -9.24 0.61 7.51
N SER A 59 -8.37 1.62 7.36
CA SER A 59 -8.38 2.44 6.14
C SER A 59 -8.29 1.55 4.91
N ILE A 60 -9.04 1.89 3.87
CA ILE A 60 -9.19 1.13 2.63
C ILE A 60 -8.27 1.73 1.58
N PHE A 61 -7.38 0.94 1.01
CA PHE A 61 -6.54 1.28 -0.13
C PHE A 61 -7.23 0.86 -1.43
N TYR A 62 -7.18 1.71 -2.46
CA TYR A 62 -7.71 1.42 -3.79
C TYR A 62 -6.66 0.70 -4.65
N GLY A 63 -7.06 -0.40 -5.27
CA GLY A 63 -6.18 -1.25 -6.07
C GLY A 63 -5.59 -2.41 -5.27
N ASP A 64 -4.43 -2.87 -5.70
CA ASP A 64 -3.82 -4.09 -5.17
C ASP A 64 -2.32 -3.93 -4.86
N ASN A 65 -1.61 -5.03 -4.62
CA ASN A 65 -0.18 -4.98 -4.34
C ASN A 65 0.64 -4.45 -5.52
N LYS A 66 0.18 -4.63 -6.77
CA LYS A 66 0.83 -4.06 -7.95
C LYS A 66 0.61 -2.55 -7.98
N THR A 67 -0.62 -2.08 -7.76
CA THR A 67 -0.92 -0.64 -7.64
C THR A 67 -0.11 0.00 -6.51
N ALA A 68 -0.03 -0.65 -5.36
CA ALA A 68 0.78 -0.17 -4.25
C ALA A 68 2.28 -0.09 -4.61
N GLN A 69 2.81 -1.05 -5.38
CA GLN A 69 4.20 -1.01 -5.84
C GLN A 69 4.42 0.16 -6.80
N GLU A 70 3.51 0.39 -7.75
CA GLU A 70 3.58 1.52 -8.69
C GLU A 70 3.57 2.87 -7.95
N LEU A 71 2.75 3.01 -6.90
CA LEU A 71 2.73 4.21 -6.05
C LEU A 71 4.02 4.36 -5.23
N LEU A 72 4.55 3.28 -4.66
CA LEU A 72 5.82 3.33 -3.96
C LEU A 72 6.97 3.72 -4.90
N ASP A 73 7.04 3.12 -6.08
CA ASP A 73 8.07 3.41 -7.09
C ASP A 73 8.07 4.90 -7.45
N LYS A 74 6.87 5.46 -7.68
CA LYS A 74 6.69 6.87 -8.01
C LYS A 74 6.94 7.78 -6.81
N PHE A 75 6.38 7.53 -5.63
CA PHE A 75 6.25 8.56 -4.60
C PHE A 75 7.12 8.36 -3.36
N ALA A 76 7.62 7.15 -3.07
CA ALA A 76 8.43 6.92 -1.87
C ALA A 76 9.68 7.81 -1.85
N GLY A 77 9.93 8.51 -0.74
CA GLY A 77 11.03 9.47 -0.58
C GLY A 77 10.75 10.88 -1.09
N ARG A 78 9.51 11.20 -1.51
CA ARG A 78 9.09 12.54 -1.97
C ARG A 78 8.17 13.27 -0.99
N GLY A 79 7.75 12.61 0.08
CA GLY A 79 6.86 13.14 1.10
C GLY A 79 7.59 13.77 2.29
N ALA A 80 6.81 14.13 3.30
CA ALA A 80 7.34 14.63 4.57
C ALA A 80 7.77 13.46 5.45
N THR A 81 9.04 13.46 5.86
CA THR A 81 9.55 12.46 6.81
C THR A 81 8.89 12.67 8.18
N VAL A 82 8.27 11.63 8.71
CA VAL A 82 7.64 11.63 10.05
C VAL A 82 8.57 10.95 11.06
N THR A 83 9.14 9.81 10.68
CA THR A 83 10.23 9.13 11.38
C THR A 83 11.17 8.53 10.34
N LYS A 84 12.31 7.97 10.76
CA LYS A 84 13.24 7.27 9.85
C LYS A 84 12.55 6.25 8.92
N ASN A 85 11.51 5.57 9.43
CA ASN A 85 10.78 4.52 8.74
C ASN A 85 9.32 4.89 8.41
N LYS A 86 8.93 6.16 8.52
CA LYS A 86 7.58 6.63 8.18
C LYS A 86 7.65 7.92 7.38
N GLU A 87 6.93 7.95 6.28
CA GLU A 87 6.83 9.10 5.40
C GLU A 87 5.36 9.40 5.12
N ARG A 88 4.96 10.65 5.26
CA ARG A 88 3.64 11.12 4.85
C ARG A 88 3.72 11.65 3.42
N VAL A 89 2.94 11.07 2.54
CA VAL A 89 2.97 11.32 1.10
C VAL A 89 1.61 11.84 0.64
N ASP A 90 1.64 12.88 -0.20
CA ASP A 90 0.52 13.24 -1.07
C ASP A 90 0.76 12.59 -2.42
N PHE A 91 -0.15 11.71 -2.84
CA PHE A 91 -0.04 10.95 -4.07
C PHE A 91 -0.63 11.70 -5.28
N GLY A 92 -1.26 12.87 -5.06
CA GLY A 92 -1.85 13.70 -6.12
C GLY A 92 -3.13 13.14 -6.75
N GLU A 93 -3.51 11.91 -6.40
CA GLU A 93 -4.73 11.22 -6.84
C GLU A 93 -5.34 10.43 -5.68
N PRO A 94 -6.66 10.16 -5.67
CA PRO A 94 -7.29 9.34 -4.64
C PRO A 94 -6.63 7.96 -4.55
N ILE A 95 -6.14 7.60 -3.36
CA ILE A 95 -5.49 6.30 -3.09
C ILE A 95 -6.33 5.36 -2.23
N GLY A 96 -7.45 5.85 -1.70
CA GLY A 96 -8.26 5.09 -0.77
C GLY A 96 -9.15 5.93 0.13
N ASN A 97 -9.72 5.28 1.13
CA ASN A 97 -10.49 5.92 2.20
C ASN A 97 -9.77 5.77 3.55
N TYR A 98 -9.58 6.89 4.23
CA TYR A 98 -9.21 6.93 5.63
C TYR A 98 -10.41 6.54 6.50
N TYR A 99 -10.20 5.64 7.47
CA TYR A 99 -11.21 5.36 8.48
C TYR A 99 -11.04 6.30 9.68
N ASP A 100 -12.00 7.20 9.88
CA ASP A 100 -12.04 8.07 11.04
C ASP A 100 -12.63 7.31 12.24
N THR A 101 -11.80 7.08 13.25
CA THR A 101 -12.20 6.36 14.47
C THR A 101 -13.14 7.14 15.38
N VAL A 102 -13.23 8.47 15.22
CA VAL A 102 -14.10 9.32 16.02
C VAL A 102 -15.53 9.29 15.49
N THR A 103 -15.69 9.44 14.17
CA THR A 103 -16.99 9.48 13.51
C THR A 103 -17.47 8.12 13.01
N GLY A 104 -16.56 7.16 12.88
CA GLY A 104 -16.83 5.84 12.28
C GLY A 104 -16.99 5.90 10.75
N GLN A 105 -16.63 7.01 10.11
CA GLN A 105 -16.83 7.24 8.68
C GLN A 105 -15.57 6.95 7.87
N TYR A 106 -15.79 6.60 6.60
CA TYR A 106 -14.74 6.48 5.60
C TYR A 106 -14.69 7.78 4.78
N ILE A 107 -13.51 8.38 4.69
CA ILE A 107 -13.27 9.66 4.01
C ILE A 107 -12.24 9.42 2.91
N GLU A 108 -12.59 9.71 1.66
CA GLU A 108 -11.66 9.58 0.53
C GLU A 108 -10.44 10.48 0.70
N THR A 109 -9.27 9.96 0.34
CA THR A 109 -7.99 10.65 0.56
C THR A 109 -6.99 10.36 -0.57
N ASN A 110 -6.23 11.39 -0.93
CA ASN A 110 -5.02 11.32 -1.75
C ASN A 110 -3.75 11.23 -0.89
N ARG A 111 -3.87 11.24 0.44
CA ARG A 111 -2.74 11.22 1.36
C ARG A 111 -2.62 9.87 2.04
N GLY A 112 -1.38 9.45 2.25
CA GLY A 112 -1.10 8.22 2.99
C GLY A 112 0.24 8.24 3.71
N MET A 113 0.33 7.39 4.72
CA MET A 113 1.59 7.08 5.39
C MET A 113 2.23 5.89 4.71
N VAL A 114 3.45 6.05 4.22
CA VAL A 114 4.32 4.95 3.83
C VAL A 114 5.07 4.46 5.05
N HIS A 115 4.83 3.21 5.42
CA HIS A 115 5.52 2.52 6.51
C HIS A 115 6.61 1.63 5.94
N TYR A 116 7.87 1.97 6.19
CA TYR A 116 9.03 1.17 5.78
C TYR A 116 9.45 0.13 6.81
N GLY A 117 10.02 -0.97 6.34
CA GLY A 117 10.62 -2.03 7.14
C GLY A 117 11.60 -2.86 6.33
N LYS A 118 12.32 -3.77 7.01
CA LYS A 118 13.36 -4.61 6.39
C LYS A 118 12.83 -5.48 5.24
N ASP A 119 11.58 -5.95 5.35
CA ASP A 119 10.95 -6.82 4.35
C ASP A 119 10.20 -6.05 3.24
N GLY A 120 10.19 -4.72 3.31
CA GLY A 120 9.40 -3.86 2.42
C GLY A 120 8.58 -2.80 3.15
N ALA A 121 7.70 -2.15 2.40
CA ALA A 121 6.86 -1.05 2.81
C ALA A 121 5.37 -1.32 2.50
N HIS A 122 4.48 -0.56 3.13
CA HIS A 122 3.05 -0.54 2.79
C HIS A 122 2.50 0.89 2.95
N ILE A 123 1.43 1.18 2.23
CA ILE A 123 0.74 2.46 2.20
C ILE A 123 -0.53 2.33 3.04
N VAL A 124 -0.69 3.23 4.00
CA VAL A 124 -1.89 3.37 4.81
C VAL A 124 -2.57 4.70 4.46
N PRO A 125 -3.79 4.70 3.88
CA PRO A 125 -4.53 5.93 3.65
C PRO A 125 -4.77 6.70 4.96
N GLU A 126 -4.48 8.00 4.96
CA GLU A 126 -4.51 8.89 6.12
C GLU A 126 -5.56 10.01 5.96
N LYS A 127 -5.89 10.67 7.08
CA LYS A 127 -6.76 11.85 7.10
C LYS A 127 -6.33 12.86 6.03
N PRO A 128 -7.24 13.34 5.17
CA PRO A 128 -6.96 14.43 4.24
C PRO A 128 -6.39 15.66 4.98
N SER A 129 -5.59 16.48 4.28
CA SER A 129 -5.34 17.84 4.79
C SER A 129 -6.65 18.62 4.82
N GLU A 130 -6.83 19.40 5.88
CA GLU A 130 -7.81 20.49 5.91
C GLU A 130 -7.47 21.56 4.87
#